data_AF-A0A7S2Y0A0-F1
#
_entry.id   AF-A0A7S2Y0A0-F1
#
_cell.length_a   1.000
_cell.length_b   1.000
_cell.length_c   1.000
_cell.angle_alpha   90.00
_cell.angle_beta   90.00
_cell.angle_gamma   90.00
#
_symmetry.space_group_name_H-M   'P 1'
#
loop_
_entity.id
_entity.type
_entity.pdbx_description
1 polymer ?
#
loop_
_entity_poly.entity_id
_entity_poly.type
_entity_poly.pdbx_seq_one_letter_code
_entity_poly.pdbx_strand_id
1 'polypeptide(L)'
;MAGRRMTPKGMMSGNGSGPAIAHLPPGLKAMFDPRPPMEHKPPIIKRKMPSLAGMASYVDLFEKTEPPPRQIYETPKQRQARVRDATMKANNEALALYAQEFDPHLNPHATEDAYKTLFISRLSYDTTEKKLRREFEQYGPIRNLRIILDLNDKPRGYAFIEYDRESDMRMAYKRADGCKIDGRRVLVDVERGRTVRGWCPRRLGGGLGGTRKSKADEEREREEAQKKKEEARRQKEKEREEYEKEKERKRAERDKRDREEREARDKERAKEEDEKSREGGKDKDRDRERDRSRERDRDRSKDGE
;
A
#
# COMPACT_ATOMS: atom_id res chain seq x y z
N MET A 1 -50.24 5.14 -54.52
CA MET A 1 -49.05 5.93 -54.11
C MET A 1 -48.24 6.25 -55.36
N ALA A 2 -48.30 7.48 -55.86
CA ALA A 2 -47.62 7.88 -57.10
C ALA A 2 -46.20 8.38 -56.79
N GLY A 3 -45.19 7.71 -57.36
CA GLY A 3 -43.78 8.01 -57.16
C GLY A 3 -43.32 9.31 -57.85
N ARG A 4 -42.45 10.07 -57.17
CA ARG A 4 -41.80 11.27 -57.74
C ARG A 4 -40.76 10.83 -58.77
N ARG A 5 -40.90 11.33 -60.00
CA ARG A 5 -39.87 11.27 -61.04
C ARG A 5 -38.70 12.17 -60.65
N MET A 6 -37.48 11.60 -60.59
CA MET A 6 -36.22 12.34 -60.48
C MET A 6 -36.01 13.13 -61.78
N THR A 7 -35.79 14.43 -61.67
CA THR A 7 -35.36 15.28 -62.80
C THR A 7 -33.84 15.11 -62.99
N PRO A 8 -33.34 15.12 -64.24
CA PRO A 8 -31.92 14.99 -64.52
C PRO A 8 -31.15 16.19 -63.93
N LYS A 9 -30.08 15.88 -63.19
CA LYS A 9 -29.13 16.86 -62.64
C LYS A 9 -28.62 17.78 -63.75
N GLY A 10 -28.94 19.06 -63.66
CA GLY A 10 -28.44 20.10 -64.58
C GLY A 10 -29.45 21.19 -64.93
N MET A 11 -30.75 20.98 -64.69
CA MET A 11 -31.75 22.04 -64.89
C MET A 11 -31.93 22.83 -63.59
N MET A 12 -31.24 23.98 -63.49
CA MET A 12 -31.58 24.99 -62.50
C MET A 12 -32.90 25.66 -62.92
N SER A 13 -33.81 25.70 -61.95
CA SER A 13 -35.13 26.30 -61.98
C SER A 13 -35.06 27.83 -62.11
N GLY A 14 -36.01 28.40 -62.86
CA GLY A 14 -36.60 29.71 -62.55
C GLY A 14 -36.17 30.87 -63.45
N ASN A 15 -37.13 31.32 -64.28
CA ASN A 15 -37.10 32.44 -65.23
C ASN A 15 -36.31 32.17 -66.52
N GLY A 16 -36.97 32.36 -67.67
CA GLY A 16 -36.46 32.13 -69.04
C GLY A 16 -35.31 33.04 -69.49
N SER A 17 -34.38 33.34 -68.61
CA SER A 17 -33.06 33.87 -68.91
C SER A 17 -32.14 32.67 -69.05
N GLY A 18 -31.47 32.53 -70.19
CA GLY A 18 -30.47 31.47 -70.40
C GLY A 18 -29.33 31.57 -69.38
N PRO A 19 -28.26 30.75 -69.49
CA PRO A 19 -27.09 30.94 -68.64
C PRO A 19 -26.67 32.41 -68.68
N ALA A 20 -26.37 33.04 -67.53
CA ALA A 20 -26.17 34.49 -67.38
C ALA A 20 -25.21 35.13 -68.43
N ILE A 21 -24.35 34.32 -69.05
CA ILE A 21 -23.46 34.68 -70.17
C ILE A 21 -24.22 35.08 -71.45
N ALA A 22 -25.44 34.57 -71.65
CA ALA A 22 -26.28 34.84 -72.82
C ALA A 22 -26.74 36.30 -72.92
N HIS A 23 -26.84 36.98 -71.78
CA HIS A 23 -27.33 38.36 -71.65
C HIS A 23 -26.21 39.40 -71.43
N LEU A 24 -24.94 39.00 -71.52
CA LEU A 24 -23.80 39.92 -71.43
C LEU A 24 -23.64 40.73 -72.73
N PRO A 25 -23.16 41.98 -72.64
CA PRO A 25 -22.76 42.78 -73.79
C PRO A 25 -21.74 42.02 -74.68
N PRO A 26 -21.77 42.19 -76.01
CA PRO A 26 -20.98 41.39 -76.94
C PRO A 26 -19.47 41.44 -76.68
N GLY A 27 -18.94 42.57 -76.21
CA GLY A 27 -17.52 42.70 -75.83
C GLY A 27 -17.13 41.85 -74.61
N LEU A 28 -18.02 41.69 -73.63
CA LEU A 28 -17.80 40.79 -72.49
C LEU A 28 -18.05 39.33 -72.86
N LYS A 29 -18.99 39.06 -73.77
CA LYS A 29 -19.29 37.71 -74.25
C LYS A 29 -18.10 37.08 -74.97
N ALA A 30 -17.36 37.85 -75.75
CA ALA A 30 -16.13 37.42 -76.44
C ALA A 30 -15.00 37.01 -75.47
N MET A 31 -14.96 37.57 -74.25
CA MET A 31 -13.97 37.15 -73.23
C MET A 31 -14.23 35.74 -72.70
N PHE A 32 -15.47 35.24 -72.84
CA PHE A 32 -15.87 33.90 -72.43
C PHE A 32 -15.96 32.91 -73.60
N ASP A 33 -15.44 33.27 -74.77
CA ASP A 33 -15.35 32.34 -75.88
C ASP A 33 -14.51 31.11 -75.46
N PRO A 34 -15.02 29.89 -75.68
CA PRO A 34 -14.33 28.70 -75.24
C PRO A 34 -13.00 28.58 -75.98
N ARG A 35 -11.98 28.09 -75.27
CA ARG A 35 -10.73 27.68 -75.91
C ARG A 35 -11.01 26.59 -76.94
N PRO A 36 -10.16 26.46 -77.99
CA PRO A 36 -10.27 25.33 -78.91
C PRO A 36 -10.26 24.00 -78.14
N PRO A 37 -10.97 22.96 -78.63
CA PRO A 37 -11.03 21.68 -77.96
C PRO A 37 -9.61 21.14 -77.76
N MET A 38 -9.34 20.63 -76.56
CA MET A 38 -8.03 20.07 -76.25
C MET A 38 -7.77 18.82 -77.10
N GLU A 39 -6.54 18.65 -77.56
CA GLU A 39 -6.11 17.43 -78.24
C GLU A 39 -6.26 16.22 -77.29
N HIS A 40 -7.01 15.21 -77.71
CA HIS A 40 -7.20 14.00 -76.91
C HIS A 40 -5.94 13.14 -76.93
N LYS A 41 -5.29 12.98 -75.77
CA LYS A 41 -4.23 12.01 -75.56
C LYS A 41 -4.80 10.76 -74.85
N PRO A 42 -4.42 9.55 -75.26
CA PRO A 42 -4.89 8.33 -74.60
C PRO A 42 -4.49 8.35 -73.11
N PRO A 43 -5.31 7.76 -72.22
CA PRO A 43 -5.00 7.71 -70.80
C PRO A 43 -3.73 6.90 -70.54
N ILE A 44 -2.93 7.31 -69.55
CA ILE A 44 -1.73 6.60 -69.13
C ILE A 44 -2.14 5.23 -68.57
N ILE A 45 -1.73 4.15 -69.25
CA ILE A 45 -1.94 2.78 -68.78
C ILE A 45 -0.96 2.51 -67.63
N LYS A 46 -1.49 2.42 -66.41
CA LYS A 46 -0.68 2.07 -65.23
C LYS A 46 -0.24 0.61 -65.31
N ARG A 47 1.05 0.35 -65.07
CA ARG A 47 1.57 -1.02 -64.95
C ARG A 47 0.96 -1.69 -63.73
N LYS A 48 0.50 -2.93 -63.86
CA LYS A 48 0.09 -3.77 -62.72
C LYS A 48 1.35 -4.18 -61.95
N MET A 49 1.38 -3.90 -60.66
CA MET A 49 2.43 -4.41 -59.77
C MET A 49 2.28 -5.93 -59.64
N PRO A 50 3.38 -6.67 -59.45
CA PRO A 50 3.29 -8.09 -59.11
C PRO A 50 2.47 -8.30 -57.83
N SER A 51 1.80 -9.44 -57.73
CA SER A 51 1.05 -9.81 -56.53
C SER A 51 1.99 -10.05 -55.34
N LEU A 52 1.54 -9.71 -54.13
CA LEU A 52 2.26 -10.05 -52.90
C LEU A 52 2.40 -11.58 -52.79
N ALA A 53 3.63 -12.05 -52.62
CA ALA A 53 3.90 -13.45 -52.29
C ALA A 53 3.68 -13.70 -50.78
N GLY A 54 3.26 -14.91 -50.42
CA GLY A 54 3.11 -15.29 -49.02
C GLY A 54 4.46 -15.58 -48.36
N MET A 55 4.63 -15.25 -47.08
CA MET A 55 5.89 -15.48 -46.35
C MET A 55 6.34 -16.96 -46.35
N ALA A 56 5.41 -17.89 -46.57
CA ALA A 56 5.67 -19.33 -46.68
C ALA A 56 6.63 -19.68 -47.84
N SER A 57 6.65 -18.91 -48.93
CA SER A 57 7.55 -19.18 -50.07
C SER A 57 9.03 -18.97 -49.75
N TYR A 58 9.34 -18.35 -48.60
CA TYR A 58 10.71 -18.04 -48.17
C TYR A 58 11.20 -18.97 -47.06
N VAL A 59 10.40 -19.95 -46.63
CA VAL A 59 10.76 -20.89 -45.55
C VAL A 59 11.97 -21.76 -45.95
N ASP A 60 12.10 -22.08 -47.23
CA ASP A 60 13.21 -22.88 -47.75
C ASP A 60 14.54 -22.10 -47.86
N LEU A 61 14.48 -20.76 -47.74
CA LEU A 61 15.67 -19.89 -47.78
C LEU A 61 16.33 -19.71 -46.41
N PHE A 62 15.72 -20.18 -45.32
CA PHE A 62 16.35 -20.09 -44.00
C PHE A 62 17.51 -21.07 -43.88
N GLU A 63 18.60 -20.59 -43.28
CA GLU A 63 19.74 -21.44 -42.93
C GLU A 63 19.29 -22.56 -41.98
N LYS A 64 19.70 -23.80 -42.27
CA LYS A 64 19.39 -24.99 -41.47
C LYS A 64 20.39 -25.23 -40.32
N THR A 65 21.39 -24.36 -40.20
CA THR A 65 22.40 -24.40 -39.14
C THR A 65 21.82 -23.89 -37.84
N GLU A 66 22.35 -24.39 -36.71
CA GLU A 66 21.95 -23.87 -35.41
C GLU A 66 22.27 -22.38 -35.31
N PRO A 67 21.29 -21.53 -34.96
CA PRO A 67 21.54 -20.10 -34.82
C PRO A 67 22.54 -19.87 -33.68
N PRO A 68 23.39 -18.83 -33.79
CA PRO A 68 24.30 -18.49 -32.70
C PRO A 68 23.52 -18.25 -31.40
N PRO A 69 24.10 -18.59 -30.23
CA PRO A 69 23.41 -18.43 -28.96
C PRO A 69 22.99 -16.96 -28.79
N ARG A 70 21.71 -16.77 -28.42
CA ARG A 70 21.13 -15.43 -28.29
C ARG A 70 21.86 -14.66 -27.20
N GLN A 71 22.46 -13.52 -27.55
CA GLN A 71 23.07 -12.62 -26.58
C GLN A 71 21.98 -11.86 -25.84
N ILE A 72 21.73 -12.23 -24.57
CA ILE A 72 20.76 -11.55 -23.72
C ILE A 72 21.46 -10.34 -23.10
N TYR A 73 21.16 -9.15 -23.61
CA TYR A 73 21.64 -7.90 -23.01
C TYR A 73 20.79 -7.52 -21.80
N GLU A 74 21.44 -6.84 -20.85
CA GLU A 74 20.75 -6.28 -19.69
C GLU A 74 19.69 -5.26 -20.14
N THR A 75 18.46 -5.44 -19.67
CA THR A 75 17.41 -4.44 -19.92
C THR A 75 17.74 -3.14 -19.17
N PRO A 76 17.28 -1.97 -19.65
CA PRO A 76 17.52 -0.71 -18.94
C PRO A 76 17.09 -0.73 -17.45
N LYS A 77 16.03 -1.47 -17.12
CA LYS A 77 15.53 -1.65 -15.75
C LYS A 77 16.49 -2.47 -14.87
N GLN A 78 17.03 -3.57 -15.40
CA GLN A 78 18.04 -4.37 -14.70
C GLN A 78 19.30 -3.53 -14.46
N ARG A 79 19.74 -2.77 -15.47
CA ARG A 79 20.91 -1.87 -15.36
C ARG A 79 20.71 -0.83 -14.27
N GLN A 80 19.52 -0.22 -14.21
CA GLN A 80 19.20 0.74 -13.18
C GLN A 80 19.21 0.11 -11.77
N ALA A 81 18.67 -1.09 -11.61
CA ALA A 81 18.70 -1.82 -10.34
C ALA A 81 20.14 -2.13 -9.92
N ARG A 82 20.96 -2.65 -10.84
CA ARG A 82 22.39 -2.92 -10.59
C ARG A 82 23.15 -1.69 -10.13
N VAL A 83 22.98 -0.55 -10.82
CA VAL A 83 23.63 0.70 -10.44
C VAL A 83 23.15 1.15 -9.05
N ARG A 84 21.84 1.10 -8.79
CA ARG A 84 21.27 1.46 -7.49
C ARG A 84 21.85 0.60 -6.37
N ASP A 85 21.91 -0.72 -6.55
CA ASP A 85 22.41 -1.65 -5.53
C ASP A 85 23.91 -1.46 -5.30
N ALA A 86 24.68 -1.25 -6.37
CA ALA A 86 26.11 -0.94 -6.26
C ALA A 86 26.34 0.38 -5.50
N THR A 87 25.57 1.43 -5.80
CA THR A 87 25.65 2.72 -5.08
C THR A 87 25.23 2.57 -3.62
N MET A 88 24.16 1.83 -3.32
CA MET A 88 23.73 1.57 -1.95
C MET A 88 24.79 0.79 -1.17
N LYS A 89 25.38 -0.24 -1.78
CA LYS A 89 26.46 -1.02 -1.16
C LYS A 89 27.69 -0.16 -0.85
N ALA A 90 28.17 0.61 -1.82
CA ALA A 90 29.32 1.50 -1.63
C ALA A 90 29.05 2.56 -0.55
N ASN A 91 27.85 3.15 -0.51
CA ASN A 91 27.47 4.10 0.53
C ASN A 91 27.42 3.43 1.91
N ASN A 92 26.83 2.24 2.01
CA ASN A 92 26.77 1.51 3.28
C ASN A 92 28.17 1.12 3.80
N GLU A 93 29.08 0.71 2.91
CA GLU A 93 30.48 0.43 3.26
C GLU A 93 31.19 1.69 3.77
N ALA A 94 31.02 2.83 3.08
CA ALA A 94 31.56 4.11 3.52
C ALA A 94 30.99 4.57 4.88
N LEU A 95 29.69 4.38 5.10
CA LEU A 95 29.03 4.68 6.37
C LEU A 95 29.55 3.77 7.50
N ALA A 96 29.82 2.49 7.22
CA ALA A 96 30.37 1.55 8.19
C ALA A 96 31.78 1.96 8.63
N LEU A 97 32.63 2.39 7.69
CA LEU A 97 33.96 2.92 8.01
C LEU A 97 33.87 4.19 8.87
N TYR A 98 33.03 5.14 8.48
CA TYR A 98 32.86 6.37 9.24
C TYR A 98 32.25 6.12 10.63
N ALA A 99 31.40 5.10 10.78
CA ALA A 99 30.83 4.73 12.06
C ALA A 99 31.88 4.15 13.03
N GLN A 100 32.94 3.51 12.52
CA GLN A 100 34.06 3.04 13.34
C GLN A 100 34.93 4.20 13.84
N GLU A 101 35.09 5.26 13.03
CA GLU A 101 35.89 6.43 13.38
C GLU A 101 35.13 7.42 14.29
N PHE A 102 33.80 7.40 14.26
CA PHE A 102 32.99 8.38 14.98
C PHE A 102 32.95 8.12 16.50
N ASP A 103 33.78 8.85 17.25
CA ASP A 103 33.67 8.96 18.71
C ASP A 103 33.15 10.36 19.13
N PRO A 104 31.95 10.45 19.73
CA PRO A 104 31.40 11.68 20.29
C PRO A 104 32.25 12.33 21.38
N HIS A 105 33.06 11.57 22.13
CA HIS A 105 33.83 12.08 23.26
C HIS A 105 35.09 12.82 22.85
N LEU A 106 35.65 12.51 21.68
CA LEU A 106 36.86 13.14 21.14
C LEU A 106 36.58 14.48 20.42
N ASN A 107 35.33 14.95 20.44
CA ASN A 107 34.95 16.17 19.75
C ASN A 107 35.39 17.42 20.54
N PRO A 108 36.29 18.27 20.00
CA PRO A 108 36.76 19.49 20.69
C PRO A 108 35.66 20.55 20.89
N HIS A 109 34.54 20.42 20.19
CA HIS A 109 33.40 21.33 20.31
C HIS A 109 32.30 20.82 21.26
N ALA A 110 32.51 19.69 21.92
CA ALA A 110 31.58 19.17 22.91
C ALA A 110 31.62 19.99 24.20
N THR A 111 30.51 19.99 24.93
CA THR A 111 30.37 20.58 26.29
C THR A 111 31.07 19.73 27.34
N GLU A 112 31.21 20.20 28.58
CA GLU A 112 31.87 19.39 29.62
C GLU A 112 31.00 18.21 30.06
N ASP A 113 29.77 18.48 30.50
CA ASP A 113 28.86 17.46 31.02
C ASP A 113 27.68 17.18 30.07
N ALA A 114 27.66 15.97 29.51
CA ALA A 114 26.60 15.54 28.59
C ALA A 114 25.23 15.43 29.26
N TYR A 115 25.15 15.13 30.57
CA TYR A 115 23.88 15.02 31.30
C TYR A 115 23.27 16.38 31.63
N LYS A 116 24.06 17.46 31.56
CA LYS A 116 23.59 18.84 31.74
C LYS A 116 23.38 19.55 30.41
N THR A 117 23.59 18.85 29.30
CA THR A 117 23.52 19.42 27.95
C THR A 117 22.19 19.11 27.27
N LEU A 118 21.51 20.18 26.86
CA LEU A 118 20.28 20.18 26.08
C LEU A 118 20.61 20.31 24.59
N PHE A 119 20.01 19.47 23.77
CA PHE A 119 20.04 19.55 22.31
C PHE A 119 18.81 20.29 21.79
N ILE A 120 19.02 21.30 20.94
CA ILE A 120 17.92 22.04 20.30
C ILE A 120 18.08 21.94 18.80
N SER A 121 17.03 21.54 18.10
CA SER A 121 16.98 21.41 16.65
C SER A 121 15.84 22.22 16.04
N ARG A 122 15.86 22.36 14.71
CA ARG A 122 14.89 23.15 13.92
C ARG A 122 14.90 24.64 14.27
N LEU A 123 16.05 25.15 14.70
CA LEU A 123 16.25 26.59 14.90
C LEU A 123 16.17 27.34 13.58
N SER A 124 15.73 28.60 13.63
CA SER A 124 15.84 29.48 12.48
C SER A 124 17.31 29.79 12.19
N TYR A 125 17.67 29.91 10.91
CA TYR A 125 19.03 30.29 10.52
C TYR A 125 19.37 31.73 10.94
N ASP A 126 18.37 32.56 11.17
CA ASP A 126 18.53 33.95 11.61
C ASP A 126 18.59 34.10 13.14
N THR A 127 18.41 32.99 13.89
CA THR A 127 18.45 33.02 15.35
C THR A 127 19.88 33.20 15.84
N THR A 128 20.12 34.27 16.60
CA THR A 128 21.41 34.56 17.21
C THR A 128 21.56 33.87 18.56
N GLU A 129 22.81 33.63 18.99
CA GLU A 129 23.11 33.08 20.32
C GLU A 129 22.47 33.91 21.44
N LYS A 130 22.50 35.25 21.34
CA LYS A 130 21.91 36.13 22.36
C LYS A 130 20.40 35.90 22.51
N LYS A 131 19.68 35.75 21.40
CA LYS A 131 18.25 35.42 21.43
C LYS A 131 18.03 34.05 22.08
N LEU A 132 18.79 33.04 21.65
CA LEU A 132 18.65 31.69 22.17
C LEU A 132 18.94 31.64 23.69
N ARG A 133 19.98 32.36 24.14
CA ARG A 133 20.30 32.51 25.57
C ARG A 133 19.12 33.08 26.33
N ARG A 134 18.57 34.23 25.88
CA ARG A 134 17.43 34.88 26.54
C ARG A 134 16.20 33.97 26.67
N GLU A 135 15.89 33.19 25.63
CA GLU A 135 14.72 32.31 25.64
C GLU A 135 14.90 31.06 26.53
N PHE A 136 16.13 30.59 26.73
CA PHE A 136 16.42 29.38 27.51
C PHE A 136 16.92 29.66 28.94
N GLU A 137 17.37 30.88 29.23
CA GLU A 137 17.80 31.33 30.56
C GLU A 137 16.64 31.35 31.58
N GLN A 138 15.39 31.41 31.11
CA GLN A 138 14.20 31.30 31.97
C GLN A 138 14.10 29.97 32.73
N TYR A 139 14.78 28.91 32.27
CA TYR A 139 14.76 27.59 32.91
C TYR A 139 15.89 27.41 33.93
N GLY A 140 16.96 28.20 33.84
CA GLY A 140 18.10 28.14 34.73
C GLY A 140 19.35 28.80 34.14
N PRO A 141 20.39 28.98 34.96
CA PRO A 141 21.65 29.58 34.52
C PRO A 141 22.36 28.69 33.48
N ILE A 142 22.73 29.31 32.36
CA ILE A 142 23.39 28.67 31.23
C ILE A 142 24.91 28.83 31.39
N ARG A 143 25.61 27.71 31.54
CA ARG A 143 27.08 27.64 31.61
C ARG A 143 27.71 27.88 30.24
N ASN A 144 27.23 27.15 29.23
CA ASN A 144 27.78 27.23 27.87
C ASN A 144 26.66 27.10 26.83
N LEU A 145 26.78 27.84 25.74
CA LEU A 145 25.83 27.79 24.63
C LEU A 145 26.63 27.79 23.33
N ARG A 146 26.37 26.83 22.46
CA ARG A 146 27.03 26.75 21.16
C ARG A 146 26.05 26.42 20.05
N ILE A 147 25.94 27.31 19.07
CA ILE A 147 25.25 27.04 17.80
C ILE A 147 26.23 26.33 16.86
N ILE A 148 25.82 25.21 16.26
CA ILE A 148 26.69 24.48 15.35
C ILE A 148 26.60 25.06 13.95
N LEU A 149 27.77 25.41 13.41
CA LEU A 149 27.95 25.92 12.07
C LEU A 149 28.39 24.79 11.12
N ASP A 150 28.20 25.02 9.82
CA ASP A 150 28.74 24.20 8.76
C ASP A 150 30.16 24.66 8.37
N LEU A 151 30.84 23.94 7.46
CA LEU A 151 32.18 24.33 6.99
C LEU A 151 32.23 25.71 6.31
N ASN A 152 31.08 26.23 5.87
CA ASN A 152 30.93 27.55 5.26
C ASN A 152 30.49 28.63 6.27
N ASP A 153 30.67 28.39 7.57
CA ASP A 153 30.21 29.26 8.68
C ASP A 153 28.70 29.57 8.71
N LYS A 154 27.90 28.78 7.99
CA LYS A 154 26.44 28.90 7.98
C LYS A 154 25.83 28.12 9.13
N PRO A 155 24.84 28.66 9.85
CA PRO A 155 24.20 27.95 10.96
C PRO A 155 23.48 26.70 10.46
N ARG A 156 23.74 25.57 11.11
CA ARG A 156 23.17 24.27 10.72
C ARG A 156 21.75 24.06 11.25
N GLY A 157 21.25 25.00 12.07
CA GLY A 157 19.89 24.98 12.62
C GLY A 157 19.74 24.12 13.88
N TYR A 158 20.82 23.87 14.60
CA TYR A 158 20.80 23.21 15.90
C TYR A 158 21.90 23.75 16.83
N ALA A 159 21.68 23.61 18.14
CA ALA A 159 22.56 24.12 19.18
C ALA A 159 22.62 23.16 20.37
N PHE A 160 23.69 23.29 21.16
CA PHE A 160 23.85 22.63 22.45
C PHE A 160 23.89 23.69 23.56
N ILE A 161 23.11 23.48 24.61
CA ILE A 161 23.06 24.35 25.79
C ILE A 161 23.42 23.53 27.02
N GLU A 162 24.52 23.89 27.67
CA GLU A 162 24.94 23.32 28.94
C GLU A 162 24.45 24.21 30.09
N TYR A 163 23.68 23.63 31.00
CA TYR A 163 23.25 24.28 32.24
C TYR A 163 24.22 24.00 33.38
N ASP A 164 24.22 24.85 34.41
CA ASP A 164 25.00 24.56 35.62
C ASP A 164 24.46 23.33 36.38
N ARG A 165 23.13 23.15 36.38
CA ARG A 165 22.43 22.07 37.08
C ARG A 165 21.67 21.18 36.12
N GLU A 166 21.70 19.87 36.40
CA GLU A 166 20.94 18.88 35.63
C GLU A 166 19.40 19.08 35.79
N SER A 167 18.95 19.53 36.95
CA SER A 167 17.53 19.84 37.21
C SER A 167 16.96 20.82 36.19
N ASP A 168 17.76 21.81 35.82
CA ASP A 168 17.36 22.95 34.98
C ASP A 168 17.28 22.50 33.52
N MET A 169 18.25 21.68 33.08
CA MET A 169 18.21 20.98 31.80
C MET A 169 16.95 20.12 31.69
N ARG A 170 16.66 19.28 32.70
CA ARG A 170 15.46 18.42 32.72
C ARG A 170 14.16 19.23 32.69
N MET A 171 14.13 20.41 33.32
CA MET A 171 12.99 21.31 33.29
C MET A 171 12.81 21.93 31.89
N ALA A 172 13.90 22.38 31.26
CA ALA A 172 13.90 22.88 29.90
C ALA A 172 13.44 21.80 28.90
N TYR A 173 13.91 20.56 29.04
CA TYR A 173 13.48 19.43 28.20
C TYR A 173 11.95 19.22 28.23
N LYS A 174 11.32 19.35 29.40
CA LYS A 174 9.87 19.16 29.55
C LYS A 174 9.03 20.33 29.06
N ARG A 175 9.53 21.56 29.18
CA ARG A 175 8.74 22.78 28.96
C ARG A 175 9.06 23.50 27.65
N ALA A 176 10.28 23.39 27.15
CA ALA A 176 10.75 24.14 25.99
C ALA A 176 10.46 23.43 24.65
N ASP A 177 10.10 22.14 24.66
CA ASP A 177 9.81 21.43 23.41
C ASP A 177 8.61 22.05 22.69
N GLY A 178 8.78 22.29 21.38
CA GLY A 178 7.75 22.90 20.53
C GLY A 178 7.57 24.41 20.71
N CYS A 179 8.42 25.09 21.49
CA CYS A 179 8.39 26.55 21.62
C CYS A 179 8.69 27.23 20.28
N LYS A 180 8.13 28.43 20.07
CA LYS A 180 8.30 29.18 18.82
C LYS A 180 9.40 30.23 18.97
N ILE A 181 10.48 30.08 18.22
CA ILE A 181 11.59 31.05 18.15
C ILE A 181 11.71 31.52 16.70
N ASP A 182 11.67 32.84 16.49
CA ASP A 182 11.72 33.47 15.16
C ASP A 182 10.74 32.82 14.15
N GLY A 183 9.52 32.51 14.61
CA GLY A 183 8.45 31.92 13.79
C GLY A 183 8.56 30.40 13.55
N ARG A 184 9.61 29.73 14.01
CA ARG A 184 9.79 28.27 13.88
C ARG A 184 9.61 27.55 15.20
N ARG A 185 8.90 26.42 15.17
CA ARG A 185 8.79 25.51 16.33
C ARG A 185 10.08 24.71 16.46
N VAL A 186 10.79 24.91 17.57
CA VAL A 186 12.02 24.18 17.86
C VAL A 186 11.69 22.79 18.41
N LEU A 187 12.62 21.86 18.21
CA LEU A 187 12.58 20.54 18.83
C LEU A 187 13.65 20.51 19.91
N VAL A 188 13.29 20.10 21.12
CA VAL A 188 14.20 20.02 22.25
C VAL A 188 14.38 18.56 22.67
N ASP A 189 15.63 18.14 22.85
CA ASP A 189 15.98 16.80 23.31
C ASP A 189 17.18 16.84 24.26
N VAL A 190 17.47 15.74 24.92
CA VAL A 190 18.71 15.56 25.67
C VAL A 190 19.88 15.30 24.71
N GLU A 191 21.11 15.58 25.14
CA GLU A 191 22.29 15.24 24.33
C GLU A 191 22.51 13.72 24.27
N ARG A 192 22.01 13.07 23.22
CA ARG A 192 22.14 11.61 23.04
C ARG A 192 23.52 11.14 22.60
N GLY A 193 24.34 12.05 22.06
CA GLY A 193 25.68 11.76 21.52
C GLY A 193 26.55 10.97 22.48
N ARG A 194 26.65 11.44 23.71
CA ARG A 194 27.50 10.85 24.76
C ARG A 194 26.71 10.10 25.85
N THR A 195 25.39 10.27 25.91
CA THR A 195 24.56 9.65 26.98
C THR A 195 23.92 8.33 26.58
N VAL A 196 23.54 8.14 25.31
CA VAL A 196 22.76 6.97 24.87
C VAL A 196 23.66 5.97 24.16
N ARG A 197 23.77 4.76 24.71
CA ARG A 197 24.54 3.67 24.09
C ARG A 197 23.93 3.27 22.74
N GLY A 198 24.78 3.14 21.72
CA GLY A 198 24.35 2.78 20.36
C GLY A 198 23.66 3.93 19.62
N TRP A 199 23.74 5.15 20.13
CA TRP A 199 23.26 6.32 19.40
C TRP A 199 24.14 6.60 18.18
N CYS A 200 23.51 6.66 17.01
CA CYS A 200 24.17 7.07 15.78
C CYS A 200 23.51 8.35 15.23
N PRO A 201 24.28 9.37 14.81
CA PRO A 201 23.73 10.58 14.19
C PRO A 201 23.13 10.29 12.81
N ARG A 202 22.29 11.22 12.31
CA ARG A 202 21.59 11.08 11.01
C ARG A 202 22.51 10.88 9.80
N ARG A 203 23.72 11.45 9.83
CA ARG A 203 24.72 11.26 8.76
C ARG A 203 25.23 9.82 8.66
N LEU A 204 25.02 9.02 9.71
CA LEU A 204 25.42 7.61 9.81
C LEU A 204 24.23 6.65 9.72
N GLY A 205 23.12 7.09 9.12
CA GLY A 205 21.93 6.25 8.95
C GLY A 205 21.08 6.07 10.23
N GLY A 206 21.46 6.71 11.34
CA GLY A 206 20.66 6.74 12.57
C GLY A 206 19.85 8.04 12.72
N GLY A 207 19.80 8.52 13.96
CA GLY A 207 19.19 9.77 14.37
C GLY A 207 17.66 9.74 14.41
N LEU A 208 17.10 10.66 15.18
CA LEU A 208 15.65 10.72 15.41
C LEU A 208 14.94 11.65 14.41
N GLY A 209 13.63 11.42 14.29
CA GLY A 209 12.72 12.21 13.46
C GLY A 209 12.74 11.82 11.99
N GLY A 210 11.62 12.08 11.29
CA GLY A 210 11.40 11.70 9.89
C GLY A 210 11.45 12.87 8.89
N THR A 211 12.02 14.02 9.23
CA THR A 211 11.89 15.28 8.46
C THR A 211 12.49 15.29 7.04
N ARG A 212 13.09 14.18 6.59
CA ARG A 212 13.57 14.01 5.20
C ARG A 212 13.18 12.63 4.64
N LYS A 213 12.00 12.12 5.01
CA LYS A 213 11.43 11.00 4.25
C LYS A 213 10.97 11.56 2.91
N SER A 214 11.37 10.93 1.81
CA SER A 214 10.78 11.28 0.53
C SER A 214 9.31 10.87 0.53
N LYS A 215 8.48 11.51 -0.29
CA LYS A 215 7.06 11.11 -0.44
C LYS A 215 6.93 9.61 -0.79
N ALA A 216 7.90 9.08 -1.54
CA ALA A 216 7.97 7.65 -1.86
C ALA A 216 8.33 6.77 -0.65
N ASP A 217 9.17 7.24 0.27
CA ASP A 217 9.47 6.52 1.52
C ASP A 217 8.25 6.51 2.46
N GLU A 218 7.53 7.63 2.53
CA GLU A 218 6.27 7.73 3.30
C GLU A 218 5.19 6.81 2.73
N GLU A 219 5.09 6.70 1.40
CA GLU A 219 4.15 5.81 0.72
C GLU A 219 4.49 4.33 0.96
N ARG A 220 5.77 3.95 0.85
CA ARG A 220 6.23 2.59 1.19
C ARG A 220 5.96 2.22 2.64
N GLU A 221 6.20 3.13 3.58
CA GLU A 221 5.93 2.87 5.00
C GLU A 221 4.43 2.69 5.27
N ARG A 222 3.57 3.45 4.57
CA ARG A 222 2.11 3.27 4.62
C ARG A 222 1.68 1.92 4.04
N GLU A 223 2.24 1.52 2.91
CA GLU A 223 1.98 0.21 2.29
C GLU A 223 2.44 -0.93 3.21
N GLU A 224 3.63 -0.85 3.80
CA GLU A 224 4.12 -1.84 4.76
C GLU A 224 3.26 -1.89 6.03
N ALA A 225 2.84 -0.74 6.54
CA ALA A 225 1.93 -0.68 7.68
C ALA A 225 0.56 -1.31 7.36
N GLN A 226 0.04 -1.08 6.15
CA GLN A 226 -1.19 -1.72 5.68
C GLN A 226 -1.03 -3.24 5.57
N LYS A 227 0.07 -3.72 4.98
CA LYS A 227 0.38 -5.16 4.90
C LYS A 227 0.49 -5.81 6.28
N LYS A 228 1.21 -5.19 7.22
CA LYS A 228 1.30 -5.69 8.61
C LYS A 228 -0.06 -5.73 9.30
N LYS A 229 -0.91 -4.73 9.06
CA LYS A 229 -2.26 -4.69 9.63
C LYS A 229 -3.17 -5.78 9.04
N GLU A 230 -3.06 -6.03 7.74
CA GLU A 230 -3.78 -7.10 7.05
C GLU A 230 -3.30 -8.48 7.51
N GLU A 231 -1.99 -8.67 7.63
CA GLU A 231 -1.38 -9.89 8.16
C GLU A 231 -1.83 -10.17 9.60
N ALA A 232 -1.80 -9.15 10.46
CA ALA A 232 -2.29 -9.26 11.84
C ALA A 232 -3.80 -9.59 11.90
N ARG A 233 -4.61 -9.05 10.98
CA ARG A 233 -6.04 -9.39 10.87
C ARG A 233 -6.21 -10.86 10.47
N ARG A 234 -5.47 -11.31 9.46
CA ARG A 234 -5.50 -12.70 8.99
C ARG A 234 -5.05 -13.68 10.07
N GLN A 235 -4.07 -13.29 10.89
CA GLN A 235 -3.60 -14.10 12.01
C GLN A 235 -4.68 -14.23 13.10
N LYS A 236 -5.32 -13.13 13.48
CA LYS A 236 -6.47 -13.16 14.42
C LYS A 236 -7.64 -14.00 13.90
N GLU A 237 -7.90 -13.97 12.60
CA GLU A 237 -8.97 -14.77 11.98
C GLU A 237 -8.65 -16.27 12.04
N LYS A 238 -7.40 -16.65 11.74
CA LYS A 238 -6.92 -18.04 11.92
C LYS A 238 -7.02 -18.51 13.37
N GLU A 239 -6.59 -17.68 14.33
CA GLU A 239 -6.71 -18.00 15.76
C GLU A 239 -8.18 -18.21 16.17
N ARG A 240 -9.09 -17.40 15.63
CA ARG A 240 -10.53 -17.54 15.87
C ARG A 240 -11.10 -18.82 15.27
N GLU A 241 -10.73 -19.17 14.04
CA GLU A 241 -11.15 -20.41 13.40
C GLU A 241 -10.62 -21.64 14.13
N GLU A 242 -9.38 -21.59 14.59
CA GLU A 242 -8.76 -22.68 15.36
C GLU A 242 -9.46 -22.88 16.69
N TYR A 243 -9.80 -21.80 17.39
CA TYR A 243 -10.60 -21.84 18.62
C TYR A 243 -11.99 -22.47 18.39
N GLU A 244 -12.70 -22.09 17.33
CA GLU A 244 -14.02 -22.69 17.03
C GLU A 244 -13.90 -24.18 16.66
N LYS A 245 -12.88 -24.57 15.88
CA LYS A 245 -12.60 -25.99 15.58
C LYS A 245 -12.29 -26.80 16.82
N GLU A 246 -11.50 -26.25 17.76
CA GLU A 246 -11.21 -26.92 19.03
C GLU A 246 -12.46 -27.09 19.88
N LYS A 247 -13.29 -26.05 19.95
CA LYS A 247 -14.58 -26.09 20.66
C LYS A 247 -15.52 -27.14 20.07
N GLU A 248 -15.59 -27.25 18.75
CA GLU A 248 -16.40 -28.26 18.06
C GLU A 248 -15.88 -29.68 18.31
N ARG A 249 -14.56 -29.87 18.27
CA ARG A 249 -13.92 -31.16 18.63
C ARG A 249 -14.26 -31.58 20.06
N LYS A 250 -14.16 -30.68 21.04
CA LYS A 250 -14.53 -30.96 22.43
C LYS A 250 -16.01 -31.31 22.59
N ARG A 251 -16.88 -30.66 21.82
CA ARG A 251 -18.31 -30.98 21.80
C ARG A 251 -18.57 -32.38 21.22
N ALA A 252 -17.96 -32.70 20.07
CA ALA A 252 -18.09 -34.00 19.44
C ALA A 252 -17.53 -35.14 20.32
N GLU A 253 -16.44 -34.89 21.05
CA GLU A 253 -15.86 -35.85 21.98
C GLU A 253 -16.78 -36.11 23.19
N ARG A 254 -17.41 -35.06 23.71
CA ARG A 254 -18.46 -35.18 24.74
C ARG A 254 -19.65 -35.99 24.24
N ASP A 255 -20.18 -35.65 23.07
CA ASP A 255 -21.32 -36.36 22.48
C ASP A 255 -21.02 -37.85 22.22
N LYS A 256 -19.77 -38.16 21.82
CA LYS A 256 -19.30 -39.54 21.65
C LYS A 256 -19.24 -40.28 23.00
N ARG A 257 -18.71 -39.65 24.04
CA ARG A 257 -18.66 -40.23 25.39
C ARG A 257 -20.06 -40.53 25.93
N ASP A 258 -20.98 -39.59 25.78
CA ASP A 258 -22.38 -39.74 26.21
C ASP A 258 -23.07 -40.90 25.47
N ARG A 259 -22.74 -41.10 24.18
CA ARG A 259 -23.24 -42.23 23.37
C ARG A 259 -22.68 -43.57 23.86
N GLU A 260 -21.36 -43.66 24.07
CA GLU A 260 -20.71 -44.87 24.57
C GLU A 260 -21.25 -45.28 25.95
N GLU A 261 -21.54 -44.31 26.82
CA GLU A 261 -22.13 -44.55 28.14
C GLU A 261 -23.59 -45.06 28.05
N ARG A 262 -24.38 -44.58 27.08
CA ARG A 262 -25.71 -45.12 26.80
C ARG A 262 -25.65 -46.54 26.27
N GLU A 263 -24.77 -46.81 25.29
CA GLU A 263 -24.60 -48.15 24.73
C GLU A 263 -24.10 -49.16 25.78
N ALA A 264 -23.27 -48.72 26.73
CA ALA A 264 -22.84 -49.53 27.86
C ALA A 264 -24.03 -49.88 28.80
N ARG A 265 -24.84 -48.87 29.17
CA ARG A 265 -26.06 -49.07 29.98
C ARG A 265 -27.06 -50.01 29.30
N ASP A 266 -27.27 -49.86 27.99
CA ASP A 266 -28.20 -50.71 27.24
C ASP A 266 -27.70 -52.16 27.17
N LYS A 267 -26.37 -52.37 27.05
CA LYS A 267 -25.75 -53.71 27.11
C LYS A 267 -25.87 -54.34 28.49
N GLU A 268 -25.70 -53.58 29.57
CA GLU A 268 -25.91 -54.08 30.93
C GLU A 268 -27.37 -54.48 31.14
N ARG A 269 -28.31 -53.63 30.73
CA ARG A 269 -29.75 -53.93 30.83
C ARG A 269 -30.14 -55.19 30.06
N ALA A 270 -29.59 -55.38 28.85
CA ALA A 270 -29.82 -56.59 28.07
C ALA A 270 -29.25 -57.86 28.74
N LYS A 271 -28.10 -57.76 29.42
CA LYS A 271 -27.55 -58.88 30.21
C LYS A 271 -28.43 -59.21 31.41
N GLU A 272 -28.90 -58.21 32.14
CA GLU A 272 -29.83 -58.41 33.26
C GLU A 272 -31.14 -59.04 32.81
N GLU A 273 -31.70 -58.62 31.67
CA GLU A 273 -32.92 -59.23 31.11
C GLU A 273 -32.70 -60.69 30.67
N ASP A 274 -31.55 -61.02 30.07
CA ASP A 274 -31.20 -62.38 29.69
C ASP A 274 -31.01 -63.29 30.93
N GLU A 275 -30.32 -62.81 31.98
CA GLU A 275 -30.22 -63.53 33.27
C GLU A 275 -31.59 -63.76 33.91
N LYS A 276 -32.44 -62.72 33.94
CA LYS A 276 -33.79 -62.81 34.51
C LYS A 276 -34.71 -63.74 33.71
N SER A 277 -34.50 -63.85 32.40
CA SER A 277 -35.22 -64.79 31.55
C SER A 277 -34.78 -66.25 31.77
N ARG A 278 -33.50 -66.47 32.10
CA ARG A 278 -32.97 -67.78 32.50
C ARG A 278 -33.46 -68.21 33.89
N GLU A 279 -33.64 -67.27 34.80
CA GLU A 279 -34.19 -67.55 36.14
C GLU A 279 -35.73 -67.64 36.16
N GLY A 280 -36.41 -66.90 35.28
CA GLY A 280 -37.88 -66.84 35.20
C GLY A 280 -38.56 -68.00 34.45
N GLY A 281 -37.81 -69.00 33.99
CA GLY A 281 -38.34 -70.23 33.39
C GLY A 281 -38.93 -71.22 34.40
N LYS A 282 -38.95 -70.88 35.70
CA LYS A 282 -39.69 -71.59 36.74
C LYS A 282 -40.82 -70.70 37.21
N ASP A 283 -42.02 -71.25 37.23
CA ASP A 283 -43.23 -70.69 37.86
C ASP A 283 -43.94 -69.59 37.07
N LYS A 284 -44.81 -69.98 36.12
CA LYS A 284 -46.03 -69.22 35.81
C LYS A 284 -47.09 -70.00 35.01
N ASP A 285 -47.48 -71.15 35.54
CA ASP A 285 -48.85 -71.65 35.39
C ASP A 285 -49.58 -71.42 36.72
N ARG A 286 -50.25 -70.27 36.85
CA ARG A 286 -51.45 -70.10 37.70
C ARG A 286 -52.02 -68.68 37.57
N ASP A 287 -53.27 -68.68 37.11
CA ASP A 287 -54.35 -67.78 37.48
C ASP A 287 -54.37 -66.36 36.89
N ARG A 288 -55.05 -66.25 35.74
CA ARG A 288 -55.68 -65.02 35.26
C ARG A 288 -57.20 -65.17 35.33
N GLU A 289 -57.78 -64.78 36.46
CA GLU A 289 -59.14 -64.26 36.54
C GLU A 289 -59.03 -62.83 37.12
N ARG A 290 -59.46 -61.82 36.35
CA ARG A 290 -60.77 -61.16 36.51
C ARG A 290 -60.65 -59.98 37.48
N ASP A 291 -60.56 -58.76 36.93
CA ASP A 291 -61.57 -57.71 37.17
C ASP A 291 -61.20 -56.38 36.49
N ARG A 292 -62.10 -55.93 35.61
CA ARG A 292 -62.17 -54.58 35.05
C ARG A 292 -63.45 -53.93 35.57
N SER A 293 -63.33 -53.04 36.53
CA SER A 293 -64.35 -52.07 36.91
C SER A 293 -63.63 -50.86 37.51
N ARG A 294 -63.59 -49.73 36.77
CA ARG A 294 -64.54 -48.60 36.85
C ARG A 294 -64.38 -47.78 38.13
N GLU A 295 -64.10 -46.50 37.92
CA GLU A 295 -64.56 -45.28 38.62
C GLU A 295 -63.43 -44.25 38.67
N ARG A 296 -63.62 -42.94 38.59
CA ARG A 296 -64.76 -42.07 38.24
C ARG A 296 -64.19 -40.63 38.23
N ASP A 297 -64.62 -39.87 37.23
CA ASP A 297 -64.72 -38.41 37.05
C ASP A 297 -64.19 -37.41 38.10
N ARG A 298 -63.71 -36.27 37.55
CA ARG A 298 -63.96 -34.85 37.93
C ARG A 298 -62.66 -34.02 37.92
N ASP A 299 -62.58 -32.75 37.53
CA ASP A 299 -63.46 -31.81 36.80
C ASP A 299 -62.64 -30.49 36.63
N ARG A 300 -63.04 -29.66 35.66
CA ARG A 300 -62.93 -28.18 35.58
C ARG A 300 -61.59 -27.39 35.59
N SER A 301 -61.22 -26.95 34.39
CA SER A 301 -61.15 -25.55 33.85
C SER A 301 -60.73 -24.34 34.71
N LYS A 302 -59.78 -23.53 34.19
CA LYS A 302 -59.80 -22.04 34.16
C LYS A 302 -58.72 -21.50 33.21
N ASP A 303 -59.07 -21.17 31.97
CA ASP A 303 -59.35 -19.83 31.39
C ASP A 303 -58.11 -19.00 31.05
N GLY A 304 -58.06 -18.56 29.79
CA GLY A 304 -57.17 -17.56 29.26
C GLY A 304 -57.95 -16.42 28.61
N GLU A 305 -57.33 -15.24 28.63
CA GLU A 305 -57.41 -14.17 27.65
C GLU A 305 -55.97 -13.72 27.36
#